data_AF-A0A1C5LPF7-F1
#
_entry.id   AF-A0A1C5LPF7-F1
#
_cell.length_a   1.000
_cell.length_b   1.000
_cell.length_c   1.000
_cell.angle_alpha   90.00
_cell.angle_beta   90.00
_cell.angle_gamma   90.00
#
_symmetry.space_group_name_H-M   'P 1'
#
loop_
_entity.id
_entity.type
_entity.pdbx_description
1 polymer ?
#
loop_
_entity_poly.entity_id
_entity_poly.type
_entity_poly.pdbx_seq_one_letter_code
_entity_poly.pdbx_strand_id
1 'polypeptide(L)'
;MILSVGYRVNSKRGIAFRRWANNVLKQYIIQGYAINEKRLAALQKTIDIQTRMLACTLNVEESDILRAVNLYTDALVLLDQYDHQTLEKPKGNQPIYRITYEDCRHMVDAMEDSFHSDVFGVEKEKGKVEGILAAVYQSIFGKDAYPSLEEKAANLLYFMIKDHPYADGCKRIAASLFLEFLDKNNALFQD
;
A
#
# COMPACT_ATOMS: atom_id res chain seq x y z
N MET A 1 36.81 -41.70 12.22
CA MET A 1 38.16 -41.10 12.38
C MET A 1 38.02 -39.60 12.20
N ILE A 2 38.14 -38.85 13.31
CA ILE A 2 37.99 -37.38 13.32
C ILE A 2 39.31 -36.78 12.83
N LEU A 3 39.31 -36.19 11.63
CA LEU A 3 40.46 -35.43 11.12
C LEU A 3 40.46 -34.02 11.76
N SER A 4 40.86 -34.01 13.03
CA SER A 4 41.43 -32.89 13.78
C SER A 4 40.51 -31.72 14.18
N VAL A 5 40.44 -31.53 15.50
CA VAL A 5 40.29 -30.22 16.16
C VAL A 5 41.56 -29.43 15.85
N GLY A 6 41.56 -28.73 14.72
CA GLY A 6 42.74 -28.03 14.21
C GLY A 6 42.64 -27.83 12.71
N TYR A 7 42.44 -26.58 12.31
CA TYR A 7 42.12 -26.11 10.96
C TYR A 7 43.30 -26.24 9.96
N ARG A 8 43.97 -27.40 9.88
CA ARG A 8 45.17 -27.63 9.08
C ARG A 8 44.82 -28.42 7.82
N VAL A 9 44.75 -27.71 6.68
CA VAL A 9 44.42 -28.29 5.37
C VAL A 9 45.60 -28.09 4.43
N ASN A 10 46.06 -29.17 3.78
CA ASN A 10 47.30 -29.14 2.99
C ASN A 10 47.06 -29.09 1.48
N SER A 11 45.82 -29.29 1.00
CA SER A 11 45.51 -29.21 -0.43
C SER A 11 45.30 -27.75 -0.86
N LYS A 12 45.77 -27.40 -2.08
CA LYS A 12 45.57 -26.05 -2.65
C LYS A 12 44.09 -25.62 -2.64
N ARG A 13 43.20 -26.54 -3.04
CA ARG A 13 41.73 -26.33 -3.01
C ARG A 13 41.20 -26.15 -1.59
N GLY A 14 41.67 -26.95 -0.64
CA GLY A 14 41.24 -26.87 0.75
C GLY A 14 41.72 -25.61 1.47
N ILE A 15 42.92 -25.11 1.14
CA ILE A 15 43.42 -23.81 1.62
C ILE A 15 42.55 -22.67 1.07
N ALA A 16 42.16 -22.72 -0.20
CA ALA A 16 41.26 -21.74 -0.81
C ALA A 16 39.87 -21.77 -0.16
N PHE A 17 39.28 -22.95 0.02
CA PHE A 17 37.99 -23.12 0.70
C PHE A 17 38.02 -22.58 2.13
N ARG A 18 39.07 -22.92 2.90
CA ARG A 18 39.27 -22.39 4.25
C ARG A 18 39.25 -20.87 4.28
N ARG A 19 40.03 -20.22 3.40
CA ARG A 19 40.11 -18.76 3.34
C ARG A 19 38.75 -18.15 3.00
N TRP A 20 38.04 -18.75 2.05
CA TRP A 20 36.69 -18.34 1.67
C TRP A 20 35.70 -18.51 2.84
N ALA A 21 35.65 -19.68 3.47
CA ALA A 21 34.75 -19.99 4.57
C ALA A 21 35.00 -19.07 5.78
N ASN A 22 36.26 -18.84 6.14
CA ASN A 22 36.60 -17.91 7.22
C ASN A 22 36.22 -16.46 6.89
N ASN A 23 36.26 -16.05 5.63
CA ASN A 23 35.80 -14.73 5.22
C ASN A 23 34.27 -14.62 5.39
N VAL A 24 33.51 -15.59 4.86
CA VAL A 24 32.05 -15.67 5.01
C VAL A 24 31.64 -15.66 6.49
N LEU A 25 32.27 -16.50 7.32
CA LEU A 25 31.99 -16.54 8.77
C LEU A 25 32.28 -15.19 9.45
N LYS A 26 33.39 -14.53 9.11
CA LYS A 26 33.68 -13.18 9.63
C LYS A 26 32.63 -12.17 9.21
N GLN A 27 32.18 -12.20 7.97
CA GLN A 27 31.10 -11.33 7.48
C GLN A 27 29.82 -11.55 8.29
N TYR A 28 29.39 -12.80 8.50
CA TYR A 28 28.24 -13.11 9.34
C TYR A 28 28.39 -12.63 10.78
N ILE A 29 29.57 -12.81 11.40
CA ILE A 29 29.79 -12.39 12.79
C ILE A 29 29.76 -10.86 12.93
N ILE A 30 30.28 -10.11 11.95
CA ILE A 30 30.38 -8.65 12.02
C ILE A 30 29.09 -7.98 11.53
N GLN A 31 28.50 -8.47 10.45
CA GLN A 31 27.38 -7.82 9.73
C GLN A 31 26.04 -8.52 9.96
N GLY A 32 26.03 -9.74 10.53
CA GLY A 32 24.82 -10.56 10.69
C GLY A 32 24.41 -11.34 9.43
N TYR A 33 25.06 -11.09 8.28
CA TYR A 33 24.75 -11.74 6.99
C TYR A 33 26.00 -11.86 6.10
N ALA A 34 25.92 -12.60 4.99
CA ALA A 34 26.95 -12.61 3.93
C ALA A 34 26.30 -12.58 2.53
N ILE A 35 26.87 -11.82 1.61
CA ILE A 35 26.33 -11.61 0.26
C ILE A 35 27.29 -12.15 -0.80
N ASN A 36 26.74 -12.84 -1.81
CA ASN A 36 27.49 -13.19 -3.02
C ASN A 36 27.39 -12.05 -4.06
N GLU A 37 28.27 -11.07 -3.92
CA GLU A 37 28.30 -9.87 -4.78
C GLU A 37 28.39 -10.19 -6.27
N LYS A 38 29.16 -11.22 -6.65
CA LYS A 38 29.31 -11.63 -8.05
C LYS A 38 27.99 -12.13 -8.63
N ARG A 39 27.26 -12.94 -7.87
CA ARG A 39 25.95 -13.44 -8.28
C ARG A 39 24.93 -12.30 -8.35
N LEU A 40 24.95 -11.39 -7.39
CA LEU A 40 24.08 -10.22 -7.37
C LEU A 40 24.30 -9.33 -8.61
N ALA A 41 25.56 -9.01 -8.94
CA ALA A 41 25.89 -8.22 -10.13
C ALA A 41 25.49 -8.93 -11.44
N ALA A 42 25.59 -10.26 -11.51
CA ALA A 42 25.14 -11.02 -12.67
C ALA A 42 23.62 -11.00 -12.84
N LEU A 43 22.87 -11.08 -11.72
CA LEU A 43 21.42 -10.95 -11.72
C LEU A 43 20.99 -9.55 -12.17
N GLN A 44 21.62 -8.51 -11.64
CA GLN A 44 21.34 -7.13 -12.03
C GLN A 44 21.54 -6.91 -13.54
N LYS A 45 22.66 -7.38 -14.09
CA LYS A 45 22.89 -7.32 -15.55
C LYS A 45 21.85 -8.08 -16.36
N THR A 46 21.36 -9.21 -15.84
CA THR A 46 20.32 -9.99 -16.52
C THR A 46 19.01 -9.22 -16.58
N ILE A 47 18.63 -8.58 -15.46
CA ILE A 47 17.45 -7.72 -15.39
C ILE A 47 17.59 -6.57 -16.40
N ASP A 48 18.71 -5.84 -16.40
CA ASP A 48 18.92 -4.71 -17.33
C ASP A 48 18.82 -5.13 -18.81
N ILE A 49 19.29 -6.34 -19.16
CA ILE A 49 19.19 -6.84 -20.53
C ILE A 49 17.74 -7.19 -20.86
N GLN A 50 17.02 -7.84 -19.94
CA GLN A 50 15.62 -8.21 -20.12
C GLN A 50 14.72 -6.98 -20.22
N THR A 51 14.93 -5.97 -19.36
CA THR A 51 14.19 -4.71 -19.40
C THR A 51 14.38 -3.99 -20.73
N ARG A 52 15.62 -3.87 -21.22
CA ARG A 52 15.91 -3.29 -22.54
C ARG A 52 15.27 -4.05 -23.69
N MET A 53 15.28 -5.38 -23.64
CA MET A 53 14.63 -6.22 -24.66
C MET A 53 13.12 -5.97 -24.72
N LEU A 54 12.47 -5.87 -23.56
CA LEU A 54 11.04 -5.58 -23.46
C LEU A 54 10.72 -4.15 -23.94
N ALA A 55 11.54 -3.16 -23.57
CA ALA A 55 11.41 -1.77 -24.02
C ALA A 55 11.42 -1.67 -25.55
N CYS A 56 12.40 -2.31 -26.19
CA CYS A 56 12.50 -2.36 -27.65
C CYS A 56 11.31 -3.06 -28.31
N THR A 57 10.78 -4.12 -27.69
CA THR A 57 9.66 -4.89 -28.26
C THR A 57 8.33 -4.14 -28.16
N LEU A 58 8.13 -3.41 -27.06
CA LEU A 58 6.89 -2.70 -26.76
C LEU A 58 6.92 -1.24 -27.26
N ASN A 59 8.07 -0.73 -27.72
CA ASN A 59 8.28 0.65 -28.10
C ASN A 59 7.95 1.64 -26.95
N VAL A 60 8.29 1.24 -25.72
CA VAL A 60 8.07 1.98 -24.47
C VAL A 60 9.42 2.29 -23.82
N GLU A 61 9.53 3.40 -23.11
CA GLU A 61 10.76 3.75 -22.39
C GLU A 61 11.11 2.73 -21.29
N GLU A 62 12.40 2.49 -21.09
CA GLU A 62 12.90 1.55 -20.07
C GLU A 62 12.47 1.96 -18.65
N SER A 63 12.41 3.26 -18.38
CA SER A 63 11.93 3.88 -17.13
C SER A 63 10.50 3.48 -16.79
N ASP A 64 9.61 3.43 -17.77
CA ASP A 64 8.21 3.11 -17.56
C ASP A 64 8.00 1.62 -17.29
N ILE A 65 8.79 0.75 -17.93
CA ILE A 65 8.79 -0.68 -17.64
C ILE A 65 9.30 -0.95 -16.22
N LEU A 66 10.40 -0.31 -15.82
CA LEU A 66 10.91 -0.43 -14.45
C LEU A 66 9.91 0.10 -13.42
N ARG A 67 9.25 1.23 -13.71
CA ARG A 67 8.19 1.76 -12.84
C ARG A 67 7.04 0.77 -12.70
N ALA A 68 6.56 0.19 -13.80
CA ALA A 68 5.50 -0.81 -13.78
C ALA A 68 5.90 -2.04 -12.97
N VAL A 69 7.09 -2.61 -13.21
CA VAL A 69 7.60 -3.78 -12.47
C VAL A 69 7.70 -3.48 -10.97
N ASN A 70 8.18 -2.30 -10.59
CA ASN A 70 8.23 -1.89 -9.17
C ASN A 70 6.83 -1.80 -8.57
N LEU A 71 5.89 -1.12 -9.24
CA LEU A 71 4.49 -1.02 -8.78
C LEU A 71 3.84 -2.40 -8.60
N TYR A 72 4.06 -3.32 -9.53
CA TYR A 72 3.56 -4.69 -9.41
C TYR A 72 4.23 -5.44 -8.27
N THR A 73 5.54 -5.25 -8.08
CA THR A 73 6.28 -5.89 -6.98
C THR A 73 5.75 -5.40 -5.63
N ASP A 74 5.54 -4.10 -5.47
CA ASP A 74 5.00 -3.51 -4.25
C ASP A 74 3.58 -4.03 -3.96
N ALA A 75 2.74 -4.11 -5.00
CA ALA A 75 1.39 -4.68 -4.86
C ALA A 75 1.41 -6.17 -4.49
N LEU A 76 2.33 -6.96 -5.05
CA LEU A 76 2.49 -8.38 -4.70
C LEU A 76 3.02 -8.57 -3.28
N VAL A 77 3.96 -7.73 -2.83
CA VAL A 77 4.44 -7.75 -1.43
C VAL A 77 3.29 -7.42 -0.48
N LEU A 78 2.48 -6.42 -0.80
CA LEU A 78 1.32 -6.05 0.00
C LEU A 78 0.32 -7.21 0.09
N LEU A 79 0.06 -7.91 -1.03
CA LEU A 79 -0.82 -9.07 -1.08
C LEU A 79 -0.27 -10.25 -0.26
N ASP A 80 1.02 -10.54 -0.38
CA ASP A 80 1.68 -11.59 0.40
C ASP A 80 1.64 -11.30 1.91
N GLN A 81 1.85 -10.04 2.30
CA GLN A 81 1.73 -9.59 3.69
C GLN A 81 0.30 -9.72 4.22
N TYR A 82 -0.71 -9.44 3.38
CA TYR A 82 -2.11 -9.65 3.73
C TYR A 82 -2.42 -11.13 3.96
N ASP A 83 -1.99 -12.01 3.06
CA ASP A 83 -2.21 -13.46 3.16
C ASP A 83 -1.54 -14.06 4.40
N HIS A 84 -0.35 -13.57 4.75
CA HIS A 84 0.39 -14.00 5.95
C HIS A 84 0.01 -13.24 7.23
N GLN A 85 -0.95 -12.31 7.15
CA GLN A 85 -1.37 -11.46 8.28
C GLN A 85 -0.22 -10.68 8.93
N THR A 86 0.81 -10.36 8.15
CA THR A 86 1.98 -9.55 8.58
C THR A 86 1.86 -8.10 8.16
N LEU A 87 0.76 -7.73 7.49
CA LEU A 87 0.52 -6.36 7.06
C LEU A 87 0.41 -5.42 8.27
N GLU A 88 1.39 -4.52 8.39
CA GLU A 88 1.39 -3.51 9.44
C GLU A 88 0.53 -2.32 9.04
N LYS A 89 -0.26 -1.85 10.00
CA LYS A 89 -1.07 -0.65 9.82
C LYS A 89 -0.16 0.59 9.80
N PRO A 90 -0.24 1.45 8.77
CA PRO A 90 0.53 2.69 8.75
C PRO A 90 0.11 3.64 9.88
N LYS A 91 1.04 4.49 10.32
CA LYS A 91 0.71 5.58 11.25
C LYS A 91 -0.08 6.64 10.48
N GLY A 92 -1.35 6.77 10.81
CA GLY A 92 -2.22 7.78 10.22
C GLY A 92 -2.14 9.12 10.94
N ASN A 93 -2.66 10.15 10.28
CA ASN A 93 -2.73 11.52 10.77
C ASN A 93 -3.98 11.75 11.62
N GLN A 94 -3.99 12.82 12.42
CA GLN A 94 -5.20 13.22 13.15
C GLN A 94 -6.14 14.02 12.24
N PRO A 95 -7.45 13.74 12.24
CA PRO A 95 -8.41 14.51 11.46
C PRO A 95 -8.61 15.90 12.08
N ILE A 96 -8.51 16.94 11.25
CA ILE A 96 -8.79 18.35 11.57
C ILE A 96 -10.27 18.65 11.36
N TYR A 97 -10.85 18.08 10.30
CA TYR A 97 -12.22 18.32 9.87
C TYR A 97 -13.07 17.05 10.02
N ARG A 98 -14.34 17.26 10.43
CA ARG A 98 -15.36 16.22 10.55
C ARG A 98 -16.48 16.51 9.57
N ILE A 99 -16.72 15.60 8.63
CA ILE A 99 -17.83 15.70 7.68
C ILE A 99 -19.17 15.48 8.41
N THR A 100 -20.15 16.36 8.13
CA THR A 100 -21.51 16.25 8.67
C THR A 100 -22.48 15.75 7.61
N TYR A 101 -23.71 15.43 8.05
CA TYR A 101 -24.78 15.08 7.12
C TYR A 101 -25.15 16.24 6.19
N GLU A 102 -25.08 17.48 6.69
CA GLU A 102 -25.35 18.67 5.89
C GLU A 102 -24.30 18.87 4.80
N ASP A 103 -23.02 18.62 5.11
CA ASP A 103 -21.94 18.64 4.11
C ASP A 103 -22.20 17.60 3.01
N CYS A 104 -22.62 16.38 3.39
CA CYS A 104 -22.97 15.34 2.43
C CYS A 104 -24.12 15.78 1.51
N ARG A 105 -25.19 16.36 2.07
CA ARG A 105 -26.33 16.85 1.26
C ARG A 105 -25.89 17.96 0.31
N HIS A 106 -25.15 18.96 0.82
CA HIS A 106 -24.66 20.07 0.00
C HIS A 106 -23.83 19.59 -1.19
N MET A 107 -22.98 18.56 -1.00
CA MET A 107 -22.21 18.04 -2.11
C MET A 107 -23.04 17.20 -3.09
N VAL A 108 -24.02 16.44 -2.60
CA VAL A 108 -24.94 15.72 -3.48
C VAL A 108 -25.73 16.70 -4.35
N ASP A 109 -26.26 17.78 -3.76
CA ASP A 109 -26.98 18.83 -4.47
C ASP A 109 -26.08 19.49 -5.54
N ALA A 110 -24.83 19.81 -5.20
CA ALA A 110 -23.86 20.38 -6.14
C ALA A 110 -23.50 19.43 -7.30
N MET A 111 -23.60 18.12 -7.09
CA MET A 111 -23.37 17.11 -8.13
C MET A 111 -24.63 16.89 -8.99
N GLU A 112 -25.83 16.98 -8.43
CA GLU A 112 -27.10 16.78 -9.15
C GLU A 112 -27.21 17.72 -10.36
N ASP A 113 -26.81 18.98 -10.18
CA ASP A 113 -26.75 20.01 -11.24
C ASP A 113 -25.94 19.57 -12.48
N SER A 114 -24.96 18.69 -12.28
CA SER A 114 -24.12 18.17 -13.37
C SER A 114 -24.63 16.88 -13.99
N PHE A 115 -25.48 16.10 -13.30
CA PHE A 115 -25.84 14.73 -13.70
C PHE A 115 -27.30 14.51 -14.12
N HIS A 116 -28.17 15.54 -14.07
CA HIS A 116 -29.50 15.60 -14.72
C HIS A 116 -30.32 14.28 -14.66
N SER A 117 -30.35 13.65 -13.50
CA SER A 117 -30.98 12.36 -13.26
C SER A 117 -31.95 12.54 -12.10
N ASP A 118 -33.25 12.33 -12.34
CA ASP A 118 -34.33 12.53 -11.37
C ASP A 118 -34.18 11.68 -10.07
N VAL A 119 -33.24 10.73 -10.06
CA VAL A 119 -33.04 9.74 -9.00
C VAL A 119 -31.63 9.82 -8.39
N PHE A 120 -30.77 10.70 -8.91
CA PHE A 120 -29.41 10.86 -8.42
C PHE A 120 -29.42 11.49 -7.02
N GLY A 121 -28.65 10.94 -6.08
CA GLY A 121 -28.53 11.56 -4.76
C GLY A 121 -29.72 11.40 -3.83
N VAL A 122 -30.82 10.80 -4.29
CA VAL A 122 -32.00 10.53 -3.45
C VAL A 122 -31.69 9.39 -2.48
N GLU A 123 -31.78 9.64 -1.18
CA GLU A 123 -31.65 8.61 -0.15
C GLU A 123 -32.75 7.56 -0.27
N LYS A 124 -32.39 6.27 -0.25
CA LYS A 124 -33.35 5.16 -0.28
C LYS A 124 -34.20 5.09 0.99
N GLU A 125 -33.58 5.34 2.12
CA GLU A 125 -34.20 5.31 3.45
C GLU A 125 -33.66 6.49 4.25
N LYS A 126 -34.56 7.21 4.93
CA LYS A 126 -34.17 8.37 5.75
C LYS A 126 -33.20 7.94 6.86
N GLY A 127 -32.06 8.60 6.94
CA GLY A 127 -31.07 8.39 8.00
C GLY A 127 -30.04 7.29 7.70
N LYS A 128 -30.05 6.69 6.50
CA LYS A 128 -29.00 5.76 6.06
C LYS A 128 -27.62 6.42 6.08
N VAL A 129 -27.52 7.63 5.53
CA VAL A 129 -26.26 8.40 5.48
C VAL A 129 -25.82 8.81 6.87
N GLU A 130 -26.75 9.28 7.72
CA GLU A 130 -26.47 9.59 9.13
C GLU A 130 -25.96 8.37 9.89
N GLY A 131 -26.53 7.18 9.65
CA GLY A 131 -26.08 5.92 10.23
C GLY A 131 -24.65 5.55 9.82
N ILE A 132 -24.29 5.76 8.55
CA ILE A 132 -22.92 5.55 8.06
C ILE A 132 -21.96 6.52 8.75
N LEU A 133 -22.30 7.81 8.82
CA LEU A 133 -21.48 8.80 9.51
C LEU A 133 -21.34 8.47 11.01
N ALA A 134 -22.42 8.06 11.67
CA ALA A 134 -22.38 7.62 13.06
C ALA A 134 -21.46 6.42 13.26
N ALA A 135 -21.46 5.45 12.33
CA ALA A 135 -20.57 4.29 12.38
C ALA A 135 -19.09 4.65 12.17
N VAL A 136 -18.79 5.63 11.31
CA VAL A 136 -17.41 6.13 11.09
C VAL A 136 -16.91 6.92 12.30
N TYR A 137 -17.78 7.71 12.94
CA TYR A 137 -17.41 8.54 14.08
C TYR A 137 -17.75 7.93 15.44
N GLN A 138 -18.07 6.63 15.50
CA GLN A 138 -18.41 5.97 16.75
C GLN A 138 -17.18 5.87 17.66
N SER A 139 -17.42 6.08 18.96
CA SER A 139 -16.39 5.96 19.99
C SER A 139 -16.86 5.00 21.09
N ILE A 140 -16.00 4.06 21.50
CA ILE A 140 -16.28 3.12 22.58
C ILE A 140 -15.22 3.34 23.67
N PHE A 141 -15.66 3.50 24.93
CA PHE A 141 -14.80 3.78 26.08
C PHE A 141 -13.83 4.97 25.87
N GLY A 142 -14.29 6.03 25.17
CA GLY A 142 -13.49 7.22 24.89
C GLY A 142 -12.42 7.05 23.82
N LYS A 143 -12.44 5.94 23.06
CA LYS A 143 -11.59 5.72 21.89
C LYS A 143 -12.44 5.63 20.63
N ASP A 144 -12.09 6.42 19.63
CA ASP A 144 -12.68 6.34 18.30
C ASP A 144 -12.43 4.95 17.70
N ALA A 145 -13.43 4.38 17.04
CA ALA A 145 -13.28 3.12 16.31
C ALA A 145 -12.23 3.23 15.20
N TYR A 146 -12.16 4.41 14.56
CA TYR A 146 -11.19 4.76 13.53
C TYR A 146 -10.42 6.00 13.99
N PRO A 147 -9.26 5.85 14.65
CA PRO A 147 -8.56 6.99 15.26
C PRO A 147 -7.87 7.92 14.24
N SER A 148 -7.42 7.38 13.11
CA SER A 148 -6.74 8.19 12.09
C SER A 148 -7.68 8.73 11.01
N LEU A 149 -7.23 9.82 10.38
CA LEU A 149 -7.85 10.42 9.21
C LEU A 149 -8.00 9.40 8.08
N GLU A 150 -6.95 8.65 7.78
CA GLU A 150 -6.91 7.69 6.68
C GLU A 150 -7.90 6.55 6.92
N GLU A 151 -8.03 6.09 8.16
CA GLU A 151 -9.05 5.10 8.52
C GLU A 151 -10.47 5.67 8.38
N LYS A 152 -10.72 6.89 8.86
CA LYS A 152 -12.03 7.52 8.71
C LYS A 152 -12.39 7.69 7.24
N ALA A 153 -11.44 8.14 6.41
CA ALA A 153 -11.61 8.31 4.97
C ALA A 153 -11.91 6.97 4.28
N ALA A 154 -11.08 5.94 4.52
CA ALA A 154 -11.23 4.63 3.90
C ALA A 154 -12.56 3.96 4.29
N ASN A 155 -12.94 4.03 5.56
CA ASN A 155 -14.20 3.45 6.03
C ASN A 155 -15.42 4.23 5.55
N LEU A 156 -15.34 5.57 5.47
CA LEU A 156 -16.37 6.40 4.86
C LEU A 156 -16.62 5.97 3.40
N LEU A 157 -15.56 5.87 2.60
CA LEU A 157 -15.65 5.41 1.21
C LEU A 157 -16.26 4.00 1.12
N TYR A 158 -15.78 3.07 1.95
CA TYR A 158 -16.25 1.70 1.97
C TYR A 158 -17.73 1.59 2.32
N PHE A 159 -18.20 2.22 3.41
CA PHE A 159 -19.59 2.13 3.83
C PHE A 159 -20.54 2.83 2.85
N MET A 160 -20.16 3.99 2.31
CA MET A 160 -20.97 4.69 1.31
C MET A 160 -21.14 3.87 0.02
N ILE A 161 -20.14 3.08 -0.37
CA ILE A 161 -20.25 2.17 -1.51
C ILE A 161 -21.05 0.92 -1.13
N LYS A 162 -20.72 0.26 -0.02
CA LYS A 162 -21.30 -1.04 0.38
C LYS A 162 -22.77 -0.95 0.74
N ASP A 163 -23.15 0.05 1.53
CA ASP A 163 -24.50 0.14 2.09
C ASP A 163 -25.48 0.77 1.11
N HIS A 164 -24.98 1.25 -0.03
CA HIS A 164 -25.71 1.85 -1.15
C HIS A 164 -26.84 2.80 -0.66
N PRO A 165 -26.51 3.87 0.09
CA PRO A 165 -27.49 4.71 0.77
C PRO A 165 -28.37 5.51 -0.20
N TYR A 166 -27.86 5.81 -1.40
CA TYR A 166 -28.59 6.53 -2.44
C TYR A 166 -29.17 5.58 -3.50
N ALA A 167 -30.25 6.02 -4.15
CA ALA A 167 -30.91 5.30 -5.23
C ALA A 167 -30.01 5.20 -6.48
N ASP A 168 -29.33 6.29 -6.85
CA ASP A 168 -28.28 6.32 -7.85
C ASP A 168 -27.09 7.19 -7.37
N GLY A 169 -25.92 7.02 -7.98
CA GLY A 169 -24.76 7.87 -7.77
C GLY A 169 -23.83 7.44 -6.65
N CYS A 170 -24.13 6.37 -5.91
CA CYS A 170 -23.37 5.95 -4.72
C CYS A 170 -21.85 5.94 -4.92
N LYS A 171 -21.34 5.36 -6.02
CA LYS A 171 -19.89 5.30 -6.29
C LYS A 171 -19.28 6.69 -6.52
N ARG A 172 -19.99 7.55 -7.25
CA ARG A 172 -19.55 8.92 -7.56
C ARG A 172 -19.60 9.80 -6.31
N ILE A 173 -20.71 9.75 -5.58
CA ILE A 173 -20.89 10.49 -4.33
C ILE A 173 -19.86 10.04 -3.29
N ALA A 174 -19.64 8.73 -3.13
CA ALA A 174 -18.64 8.21 -2.20
C ALA A 174 -17.21 8.65 -2.56
N ALA A 175 -16.85 8.65 -3.85
CA ALA A 175 -15.56 9.15 -4.30
C ALA A 175 -15.42 10.66 -4.06
N SER A 176 -16.45 11.46 -4.36
CA SER A 176 -16.45 12.90 -4.10
C SER A 176 -16.33 13.23 -2.62
N LEU A 177 -17.10 12.56 -1.76
CA LEU A 177 -17.02 12.71 -0.30
C LEU A 177 -15.66 12.31 0.25
N PHE A 178 -15.07 11.24 -0.28
CA PHE A 178 -13.73 10.82 0.07
C PHE A 178 -12.69 11.90 -0.27
N LEU A 179 -12.75 12.45 -1.49
CA LEU A 179 -11.82 13.49 -1.94
C LEU A 179 -11.99 14.79 -1.13
N GLU A 180 -13.22 15.25 -0.92
CA GLU A 180 -13.48 16.47 -0.13
C GLU A 180 -13.06 16.29 1.33
N PHE A 181 -13.31 15.11 1.92
CA PHE A 181 -12.86 14.82 3.28
C PHE A 181 -11.33 14.88 3.38
N LEU A 182 -10.60 14.33 2.40
CA LEU A 182 -9.13 14.44 2.36
C LEU A 182 -8.68 15.89 2.14
N ASP A 183 -9.33 16.62 1.24
CA ASP A 183 -8.98 18.01 0.91
C ASP A 183 -9.17 18.95 2.09
N LYS A 184 -10.34 18.90 2.75
CA LYS A 184 -10.63 19.70 3.96
C LYS A 184 -9.74 19.34 5.15
N ASN A 185 -9.08 18.19 5.12
CA ASN A 185 -8.08 17.80 6.10
C ASN A 185 -6.62 18.03 5.64
N ASN A 186 -6.38 18.66 4.49
CA ASN A 186 -5.06 18.88 3.88
C ASN A 186 -4.27 17.57 3.65
N ALA A 187 -4.97 16.49 3.32
CA ALA A 187 -4.41 15.16 3.09
C ALA A 187 -4.54 14.70 1.63
N LEU A 188 -5.21 15.47 0.77
CA LEU A 188 -5.45 15.08 -0.63
C LEU A 188 -4.20 15.18 -1.49
N PHE A 189 -3.46 16.28 -1.38
CA PHE A 189 -2.17 16.49 -2.04
C PHE A 189 -1.10 16.51 -0.96
N GLN A 190 -0.22 15.51 -0.98
CA GLN A 190 1.03 15.54 -0.22
C GLN A 190 2.13 15.93 -1.21
N ASP A 191 2.83 17.03 -0.92
CA ASP A 191 4.05 17.41 -1.64
C ASP A 191 5.16 16.35 -1.47
#